data_AF-A0A8X6KZ91-F1
#
_entry.id   AF-A0A8X6KZ91-F1
#
_cell.length_a   1.000
_cell.length_b   1.000
_cell.length_c   1.000
_cell.angle_alpha   90.00
_cell.angle_beta   90.00
_cell.angle_gamma   90.00
#
_symmetry.space_group_name_H-M   'P 1'
#
loop_
_entity.id
_entity.type
_entity.pdbx_description
1 polymer ?
#
loop_
_entity_poly.entity_id
_entity_poly.type
_entity_poly.pdbx_seq_one_letter_code
_entity_poly.pdbx_strand_id
1 'polypeptide(L)'
;MSQRPIGPILSFRTTGYEAILQHSNRTLKIVFKRCSCCLIRASGNTVQERTILLISFRVLLEADLCFGEKHPVILSRRCKFTELLVIKEHERIGHCCVSATLTQFRKKYWIPKGRQLVKIIIRICLICKKYNAKPADQLSGQLPRDRITRSPPFQIVGIDFTAAILVKDN
;
A
#
# COMPACT_ATOMS: atom_id res chain seq x y z
N MET A 1 -26.05 -20.94 29.49
CA MET A 1 -25.65 -21.93 28.47
C MET A 1 -26.10 -21.45 27.10
N SER A 2 -25.16 -21.01 26.25
CA SER A 2 -25.07 -21.41 24.84
C SER A 2 -23.85 -20.70 24.23
N GLN A 3 -22.71 -21.39 24.17
CA GLN A 3 -21.60 -20.95 23.33
C GLN A 3 -21.93 -21.37 21.89
N ARG A 4 -21.88 -20.43 20.95
CA ARG A 4 -21.85 -20.75 19.50
C ARG A 4 -20.39 -20.77 19.03
N PRO A 5 -20.05 -21.63 18.06
CA PRO A 5 -18.68 -22.08 17.85
C PRO A 5 -17.79 -21.01 17.21
N ILE A 6 -16.53 -21.02 17.64
CA ILE A 6 -15.42 -20.23 17.12
C ILE A 6 -15.11 -20.71 15.69
N GLY A 7 -15.24 -19.82 14.71
CA GLY A 7 -14.85 -20.07 13.32
C GLY A 7 -13.33 -20.31 13.17
N PRO A 8 -12.89 -20.83 12.02
CA PRO A 8 -11.59 -21.49 11.90
C PRO A 8 -10.40 -20.52 11.99
N ILE A 9 -9.35 -21.05 12.61
CA ILE A 9 -8.01 -20.47 12.73
C ILE A 9 -7.43 -20.29 11.33
N LEU A 10 -7.29 -19.04 10.85
CA LEU A 10 -6.52 -18.76 9.64
C LEU A 10 -5.02 -18.75 9.98
N SER A 11 -4.39 -19.93 9.89
CA SER A 11 -2.94 -20.05 9.97
C SER A 11 -2.32 -19.63 8.64
N PHE A 12 -1.68 -18.47 8.58
CA PHE A 12 -0.84 -18.09 7.43
C PHE A 12 0.54 -18.73 7.62
N ARG A 13 0.77 -19.89 6.99
CA ARG A 13 2.11 -20.47 6.88
C ARG A 13 2.87 -19.75 5.77
N THR A 14 3.89 -19.01 6.17
CA THR A 14 4.87 -18.42 5.26
C THR A 14 6.21 -18.62 5.91
N THR A 15 7.12 -19.20 5.14
CA THR A 15 8.42 -19.75 5.52
C THR A 15 9.17 -18.91 6.57
N GLY A 16 9.18 -19.38 7.83
CA GLY A 16 10.09 -18.93 8.88
C GLY A 16 9.53 -17.97 9.95
N TYR A 17 8.24 -17.61 9.94
CA TYR A 17 7.64 -16.80 11.00
C TYR A 17 6.28 -17.37 11.46
N GLU A 18 6.18 -17.69 12.75
CA GLU A 18 4.92 -18.08 13.41
C GLU A 18 4.25 -16.82 13.97
N ALA A 19 3.21 -16.34 13.31
CA ALA A 19 2.33 -15.31 13.85
C ALA A 19 1.09 -15.99 14.44
N ILE A 20 1.04 -16.12 15.76
CA ILE A 20 -0.12 -16.71 16.45
C ILE A 20 -1.11 -15.58 16.78
N LEU A 21 -2.24 -15.53 16.06
CA LEU A 21 -3.37 -14.66 16.39
C LEU A 21 -4.19 -15.31 17.51
N GLN A 22 -3.83 -15.07 18.76
CA GLN A 22 -4.65 -15.52 19.90
C GLN A 22 -5.67 -14.44 20.27
N HIS A 23 -6.95 -14.72 20.03
CA HIS A 23 -8.05 -13.92 20.56
C HIS A 23 -8.22 -14.20 22.05
N SER A 24 -7.74 -13.31 22.91
CA SER A 24 -7.99 -13.34 24.35
C SER A 24 -8.37 -11.92 24.81
N ASN A 25 -9.67 -11.74 25.09
CA ASN A 25 -10.35 -10.58 25.67
C ASN A 25 -9.79 -9.18 25.31
N ARG A 26 -10.30 -8.65 24.19
CA ARG A 26 -10.24 -7.23 23.73
C ARG A 26 -8.87 -6.65 23.36
N THR A 27 -7.80 -7.45 23.28
CA THR A 27 -6.52 -7.00 22.73
C THR A 27 -6.01 -7.94 21.64
N LEU A 28 -5.63 -7.38 20.49
CA LEU A 28 -4.91 -8.09 19.44
C LEU A 28 -3.46 -8.27 19.90
N LYS A 29 -3.10 -9.48 20.36
CA LYS A 29 -1.74 -9.83 20.73
C LYS A 29 -0.96 -10.23 19.46
N ILE A 30 0.02 -9.42 19.06
CA ILE A 30 1.01 -9.80 18.04
C ILE A 30 2.32 -10.13 18.75
N VAL A 31 2.57 -11.40 19.00
CA VAL A 31 3.79 -11.87 19.65
C VAL A 31 4.85 -12.19 18.58
N PHE A 32 5.91 -11.38 18.51
CA PHE A 32 7.04 -11.66 17.62
C PHE A 32 8.00 -12.65 18.28
N LYS A 33 7.84 -13.94 18.02
CA LYS A 33 8.88 -14.92 18.35
C LYS A 33 10.03 -14.83 17.35
N ARG A 34 11.10 -14.13 17.76
CA ARG A 34 12.50 -14.35 17.32
C ARG A 34 12.83 -13.98 15.85
N CYS A 35 12.70 -12.70 15.47
CA CYS A 35 13.46 -12.18 14.32
C CYS A 35 14.77 -11.55 14.78
N SER A 36 15.91 -12.01 14.25
CA SER A 36 17.24 -11.38 14.41
C SER A 36 17.28 -9.91 13.95
N CYS A 37 16.27 -9.48 13.20
CA CYS A 37 16.12 -8.15 12.62
C CYS A 37 15.43 -7.09 13.52
N CYS A 38 14.87 -7.48 14.67
CA CYS A 38 13.85 -6.68 15.39
C CYS A 38 14.32 -5.86 16.60
N LEU A 39 15.62 -5.57 16.76
CA LEU A 39 16.09 -4.71 17.86
C LEU A 39 15.59 -3.26 17.70
N ILE A 40 14.43 -2.95 18.26
CA ILE A 40 13.98 -1.60 18.52
C ILE A 40 14.61 -1.19 19.86
N ARG A 41 15.51 -0.22 19.85
CA ARG A 41 15.96 0.44 21.08
C ARG A 41 14.79 1.26 21.63
N ALA A 42 14.26 0.85 22.77
CA ALA A 42 13.19 1.57 23.46
C ALA A 42 13.69 2.94 23.95
N SER A 43 12.90 3.99 23.71
CA SER A 43 13.07 5.31 24.31
C SER A 43 12.08 5.45 25.48
N GLY A 44 12.35 6.36 26.42
CA GLY A 44 11.76 6.43 27.76
C GLY A 44 10.23 6.49 27.91
N ASN A 45 9.46 6.55 26.81
CA ASN A 45 7.98 6.63 26.82
C ASN A 45 7.31 5.31 26.37
N THR A 46 7.97 4.17 26.56
CA THR A 46 7.48 2.86 26.13
C THR A 46 6.87 2.11 27.31
N VAL A 47 5.61 1.67 27.16
CA VAL A 47 4.94 0.80 28.13
C VAL A 47 5.18 -0.64 27.69
N GLN A 48 5.78 -1.45 28.56
CA GLN A 48 6.24 -2.80 28.23
C GLN A 48 5.37 -3.85 28.90
N GLU A 49 4.33 -4.31 28.19
CA GLU A 49 3.55 -5.48 28.60
C GLU A 49 3.97 -6.70 27.76
N ARG A 50 4.95 -7.43 28.29
CA ARG A 50 5.27 -8.86 28.05
C ARG A 50 5.54 -9.39 26.62
N THR A 51 5.51 -8.62 25.54
CA THR A 51 6.19 -8.91 24.24
C THR A 51 5.93 -7.86 23.16
N ILE A 52 5.08 -6.88 23.45
CA ILE A 52 4.68 -5.83 22.52
C ILE A 52 5.13 -4.50 23.11
N LEU A 53 5.88 -3.72 22.32
CA LEU A 53 6.20 -2.35 22.68
C LEU A 53 5.08 -1.45 22.18
N LEU A 54 4.45 -0.73 23.09
CA LEU A 54 3.50 0.33 22.81
C LEU A 54 4.18 1.67 23.11
N ILE A 55 3.98 2.66 22.23
CA ILE A 55 4.39 4.05 22.53
C ILE A 55 3.16 4.79 23.02
N SER A 56 3.32 5.50 24.14
CA SER A 56 2.34 6.48 24.58
C SER A 56 2.81 7.87 24.14
N PHE A 57 2.05 8.51 23.24
CA PHE A 57 2.30 9.90 22.87
C PHE A 57 1.53 10.81 23.81
N ARG A 58 2.25 11.61 24.62
CA ARG A 58 1.64 12.51 25.62
C ARG A 58 0.57 13.43 25.02
N VAL A 59 0.80 13.93 23.80
CA VAL A 59 -0.13 14.80 23.06
C VAL A 59 -1.43 14.08 22.64
N LEU A 60 -1.40 12.74 22.51
CA LEU A 60 -2.57 11.95 22.08
C LEU A 60 -3.40 11.42 23.25
N LEU A 61 -2.96 11.60 24.50
CA LEU A 61 -3.72 11.14 25.69
C LEU A 61 -5.05 11.89 25.82
N GLU A 62 -5.00 13.20 25.59
CA GLU A 62 -6.14 14.13 25.69
C GLU A 62 -7.03 14.16 24.43
N ALA A 63 -6.60 13.55 23.34
CA ALA A 63 -7.39 13.50 22.11
C ALA A 63 -8.53 12.48 22.22
N ASP A 64 -9.68 12.75 21.62
CA ASP A 64 -10.79 11.80 21.54
C ASP A 64 -10.52 10.75 20.43
N LEU A 65 -9.57 9.86 20.72
CA LEU A 65 -9.11 8.80 19.83
C LEU A 65 -9.30 7.43 20.49
N CYS A 66 -9.46 6.39 19.68
CA CYS A 66 -9.54 5.03 20.19
C CYS A 66 -8.22 4.59 20.84
N PHE A 67 -8.27 3.66 21.81
CA PHE A 67 -7.09 3.19 22.55
C PHE A 67 -5.92 2.76 21.63
N GLY A 68 -6.21 2.05 20.53
CA GLY A 68 -5.20 1.63 19.56
C GLY A 68 -4.54 2.76 18.77
N GLU A 69 -5.21 3.91 18.62
CA GLU A 69 -4.66 5.11 17.99
C GLU A 69 -3.82 5.93 18.97
N LYS A 70 -4.18 5.91 20.27
CA LYS A 70 -3.40 6.53 21.35
C LYS A 70 -2.11 5.77 21.63
N HIS A 71 -2.16 4.44 21.50
CA HIS A 71 -1.05 3.53 21.81
C HIS A 71 -0.73 2.61 20.62
N PRO A 72 -0.12 3.12 19.54
CA PRO A 72 0.22 2.30 18.39
C PRO A 72 1.29 1.27 18.71
N VAL A 73 1.18 0.10 18.09
CA VAL A 73 2.17 -0.99 18.23
C VAL A 73 3.44 -0.64 17.46
N ILE A 74 4.60 -0.68 18.13
CA ILE A 74 5.87 -0.43 17.45
C ILE A 74 6.28 -1.64 16.61
N LEU A 75 6.62 -1.38 15.35
CA LEU A 75 7.12 -2.37 14.42
C LEU A 75 8.54 -2.04 13.96
N SER A 76 9.39 -3.07 13.84
CA SER A 76 10.73 -2.88 13.29
C SER A 76 10.68 -2.71 11.78
N ARG A 77 11.29 -1.64 11.28
CA ARG A 77 11.40 -1.38 9.84
C ARG A 77 12.07 -2.52 9.05
N ARG A 78 12.96 -3.29 9.69
CA ARG A 78 13.75 -4.35 9.04
C ARG A 78 13.03 -5.71 9.01
N CYS A 79 11.83 -5.79 9.56
CA CYS A 79 11.08 -7.03 9.61
C CYS A 79 10.25 -7.23 8.35
N LYS A 80 10.33 -8.42 7.75
CA LYS A 80 9.54 -8.76 6.56
C LYS A 80 8.03 -8.64 6.81
N PHE A 81 7.59 -8.98 8.02
CA PHE A 81 6.21 -8.82 8.45
C PHE A 81 5.73 -7.36 8.35
N THR A 82 6.58 -6.42 8.75
CA THR A 82 6.26 -4.98 8.66
C THR A 82 6.15 -4.52 7.22
N GLU A 83 6.99 -5.04 6.31
CA GLU A 83 6.87 -4.76 4.88
C GLU A 83 5.54 -5.26 4.32
N LEU A 84 5.16 -6.50 4.64
CA LEU A 84 3.91 -7.11 4.18
C LEU A 84 2.68 -6.36 4.69
N LEU A 85 2.71 -5.90 5.94
CA LEU A 85 1.64 -5.06 6.49
C LEU A 85 1.51 -3.73 5.74
N VAL A 86 2.63 -3.08 5.41
CA VAL A 86 2.63 -1.83 4.64
C VAL A 86 2.10 -2.06 3.23
N ILE A 87 2.47 -3.16 2.57
CA ILE A 87 1.95 -3.55 1.25
C ILE A 87 0.44 -3.73 1.31
N LYS A 88 -0.04 -4.54 2.27
CA LYS A 88 -1.48 -4.78 2.46
C LYS A 88 -2.25 -3.48 2.67
N GLU A 89 -1.72 -2.58 3.48
CA GLU A 89 -2.39 -1.30 3.77
C GLU A 89 -2.37 -0.36 2.56
N HIS A 90 -1.27 -0.34 1.80
CA HIS A 90 -1.15 0.40 0.55
C HIS A 90 -2.16 -0.07 -0.50
N GLU A 91 -2.37 -1.37 -0.64
CA GLU A 91 -3.39 -1.96 -1.50
C GLU A 91 -4.81 -1.68 -0.99
N ARG A 92 -5.04 -1.81 0.33
CA ARG A 92 -6.35 -1.56 0.96
C ARG A 92 -6.88 -0.15 0.71
N ILE A 93 -6.00 0.85 0.64
CA ILE A 93 -6.39 2.24 0.38
C ILE A 93 -6.38 2.60 -1.11
N GLY A 94 -6.19 1.62 -2.00
CA GLY A 94 -6.23 1.85 -3.45
C GLY A 94 -4.99 2.55 -3.99
N HIS A 95 -3.79 2.15 -3.55
CA HIS A 95 -2.52 2.64 -4.09
C HIS A 95 -2.26 4.15 -3.92
N CYS A 96 -2.80 4.76 -2.86
CA CYS A 96 -2.57 6.17 -2.57
C CYS A 96 -1.09 6.50 -2.27
N CYS A 97 -0.81 7.81 -2.21
CA CYS A 97 0.51 8.36 -1.96
C CYS A 97 1.12 7.96 -0.60
N VAL A 98 2.41 8.26 -0.44
CA VAL A 98 3.19 7.94 0.77
C VAL A 98 2.56 8.52 2.04
N SER A 99 2.07 9.76 2.01
CA SER A 99 1.47 10.41 3.17
C SER A 99 0.17 9.72 3.58
N ALA A 100 -0.72 9.44 2.63
CA ALA A 100 -1.98 8.75 2.91
C ALA A 100 -1.75 7.34 3.50
N THR A 101 -0.86 6.56 2.89
CA THR A 101 -0.50 5.22 3.37
C THR A 101 0.08 5.30 4.78
N LEU A 102 0.99 6.23 5.05
CA LEU A 102 1.62 6.39 6.36
C LEU A 102 0.62 6.84 7.43
N THR A 103 -0.31 7.74 7.09
CA THR A 103 -1.36 8.21 8.02
C THR A 103 -2.31 7.08 8.41
N GLN A 104 -2.77 6.28 7.45
CA GLN A 104 -3.64 5.14 7.76
C GLN A 104 -2.91 4.06 8.55
N PHE A 105 -1.64 3.80 8.21
CA PHE A 105 -0.81 2.86 8.95
C PHE A 105 -0.61 3.29 10.42
N ARG A 106 -0.42 4.59 10.66
CA ARG A 106 -0.20 5.18 12.00
C ARG A 106 -1.38 5.08 12.95
N LYS A 107 -2.58 4.83 12.46
CA LYS A 107 -3.74 4.57 13.32
C LYS A 107 -3.61 3.30 14.17
N LYS A 108 -2.76 2.36 13.74
CA LYS A 108 -2.61 1.06 14.41
C LYS A 108 -1.16 0.73 14.76
N TYR A 109 -0.22 1.21 13.96
CA TYR A 109 1.17 0.79 14.02
C TYR A 109 2.13 1.97 13.89
N TRP A 110 3.22 1.94 14.65
CA TRP A 110 4.30 2.93 14.55
C TRP A 110 5.58 2.28 14.08
N ILE A 111 6.14 2.76 12.96
CA ILE A 111 7.44 2.32 12.45
C ILE A 111 8.46 3.46 12.60
N PRO A 112 9.55 3.27 13.36
CA PRO A 112 10.66 4.21 13.36
C PRO A 112 11.21 4.37 11.94
N LYS A 113 11.31 5.62 11.46
CA LYS A 113 11.68 5.91 10.06
C LYS A 113 10.74 5.21 9.05
N GLY A 114 9.45 5.13 9.38
CA GLY A 114 8.43 4.45 8.57
C GLY A 114 8.22 5.07 7.19
N ARG A 115 8.38 6.40 7.04
CA ARG A 115 8.25 7.08 5.75
C ARG A 115 9.22 6.54 4.71
N GLN A 116 10.46 6.21 5.09
CA GLN A 116 11.43 5.60 4.17
C GLN A 116 10.95 4.24 3.67
N LEU A 117 10.39 3.41 4.56
CA LEU A 117 9.87 2.09 4.17
C LEU A 117 8.69 2.21 3.22
N VAL A 118 7.68 3.02 3.55
CA VAL A 118 6.52 3.24 2.69
C VAL A 118 6.95 3.75 1.30
N LYS A 119 7.92 4.66 1.24
CA LYS A 119 8.45 5.17 -0.04
C LYS A 119 9.09 4.07 -0.88
N ILE A 120 9.81 3.13 -0.27
CA ILE A 120 10.40 1.97 -0.96
C ILE A 120 9.29 1.08 -1.51
N ILE A 121 8.30 0.73 -0.68
CA ILE A 121 7.16 -0.13 -1.06
C ILE A 121 6.37 0.45 -2.24
N ILE A 122 6.02 1.74 -2.19
CA ILE A 122 5.28 2.40 -3.28
C ILE A 122 6.13 2.47 -4.57
N ARG A 123 7.44 2.69 -4.46
CA ARG A 123 8.34 2.72 -5.62
C ARG A 123 8.45 1.37 -6.33
N ILE A 124 8.34 0.25 -5.62
CA ILE A 124 8.42 -1.09 -6.22
C ILE A 124 7.06 -1.60 -6.69
N CYS A 125 5.95 -1.01 -6.24
CA CYS A 125 4.61 -1.37 -6.66
C CYS A 125 4.42 -1.16 -8.17
N LEU A 126 4.11 -2.24 -8.90
CA LEU A 126 3.94 -2.21 -10.35
C LEU A 126 2.75 -1.33 -10.78
N ILE A 127 1.69 -1.33 -9.98
CA ILE A 127 0.49 -0.52 -10.23
C ILE A 127 0.85 0.96 -10.13
N CYS A 128 1.48 1.38 -9.03
CA CYS A 128 1.97 2.75 -8.90
C CYS A 128 2.99 3.13 -9.97
N LYS A 129 3.90 2.21 -10.35
CA LYS A 129 4.85 2.48 -11.45
C LYS A 129 4.15 2.74 -12.76
N LYS A 130 3.11 1.96 -13.09
CA LYS A 130 2.33 2.13 -14.32
C LYS A 130 1.58 3.47 -14.32
N TYR A 131 0.90 3.82 -13.22
CA TYR A 131 0.16 5.08 -13.12
C TYR A 131 1.05 6.32 -13.07
N ASN A 132 2.27 6.21 -12.51
CA ASN A 132 3.24 7.30 -12.46
C ASN A 132 4.26 7.24 -13.62
N ALA A 133 4.06 6.37 -14.61
CA ALA A 133 4.92 6.31 -15.78
C ALA A 133 4.81 7.64 -16.52
N LYS A 134 5.95 8.20 -16.93
CA LYS A 134 5.93 9.37 -17.81
C LYS A 134 5.30 8.96 -19.14
N PRO A 135 4.46 9.83 -19.75
CA PRO A 135 4.04 9.58 -21.13
C PRO A 135 5.29 9.43 -21.99
N ALA A 136 5.22 8.55 -22.99
CA ALA A 136 6.26 8.48 -24.00
C ALA A 136 6.33 9.84 -24.70
N ASP A 137 7.55 10.29 -25.00
CA ASP A 137 7.73 11.45 -25.87
C ASP A 137 7.18 11.06 -27.24
N GLN A 138 6.05 11.67 -27.61
CA GLN A 138 5.52 11.53 -28.94
C GLN A 138 6.44 12.30 -29.88
N LEU A 139 7.32 11.58 -30.56
CA LEU A 139 8.06 12.14 -31.69
C LEU A 139 7.02 12.51 -32.76
N SER A 140 6.73 13.80 -32.88
CA SER A 140 5.93 14.32 -33.99
C SER A 140 6.69 13.99 -35.27
N GLY A 141 6.22 12.97 -35.98
CA GLY A 141 6.73 12.63 -37.31
C GLY A 141 6.60 13.84 -38.23
N GLN A 142 7.56 14.01 -39.15
CA GLN A 142 7.45 15.03 -40.18
C GLN A 142 6.17 14.77 -40.99
N LEU A 143 5.34 15.80 -41.13
CA LEU A 143 4.14 15.69 -41.95
C LEU A 143 4.56 15.44 -43.42
N PRO A 144 3.81 14.61 -44.19
CA PRO A 144 4.06 14.44 -45.61
C PRO A 144 4.00 15.79 -46.32
N ARG A 145 4.88 16.02 -47.31
CA ARG A 145 4.92 17.27 -48.10
C ARG A 145 3.56 17.63 -48.69
N ASP A 146 2.79 16.63 -49.09
CA ASP A 146 1.46 16.73 -49.66
C ASP A 146 0.44 17.36 -48.70
N ARG A 147 0.66 17.30 -47.38
CA ARG A 147 -0.19 17.95 -46.37
C ARG A 147 0.19 19.41 -46.13
N ILE A 148 1.41 19.80 -46.47
CA ILE A 148 1.98 21.13 -46.14
C ILE A 148 2.02 22.04 -47.39
N THR A 149 2.09 21.44 -48.57
CA THR A 149 2.22 22.18 -49.84
C THR A 149 0.84 22.62 -50.31
N ARG A 150 0.74 23.85 -50.83
CA ARG A 150 -0.49 24.34 -51.45
C ARG A 150 -0.75 23.56 -52.74
N SER A 151 -1.95 22.98 -52.86
CA SER A 151 -2.41 22.34 -54.09
C SER A 151 -3.79 22.88 -54.49
N PRO A 152 -4.10 22.96 -55.79
CA PRO A 152 -5.46 23.07 -56.30
C PRO A 152 -6.46 22.12 -55.61
N PRO A 153 -7.75 22.49 -55.55
CA PRO A 153 -8.80 21.61 -55.03
C PRO A 153 -8.79 20.25 -55.73
N PHE A 154 -8.99 19.17 -54.96
CA PHE A 154 -9.06 17.78 -55.43
C PHE A 154 -7.77 17.17 -56.03
N GLN A 155 -6.64 17.87 -56.01
CA GLN A 155 -5.37 17.33 -56.52
C GLN A 155 -4.74 16.27 -55.58
N ILE A 156 -4.97 16.39 -54.27
CA ILE A 156 -4.45 15.48 -53.25
C ILE A 156 -5.65 15.00 -52.43
N VAL A 157 -5.91 13.69 -52.42
CA VAL A 157 -7.05 13.08 -51.72
C VAL A 157 -6.51 12.02 -50.74
N GLY A 158 -6.93 12.13 -49.48
CA GLY A 158 -6.67 11.08 -48.48
C GLY A 158 -7.82 10.09 -48.48
N ILE A 159 -7.50 8.80 -48.64
CA ILE A 159 -8.46 7.70 -48.53
C ILE A 159 -8.11 6.95 -47.26
N ASP A 160 -9.08 6.82 -46.35
CA ASP A 160 -8.98 5.97 -45.16
C ASP A 160 -10.04 4.88 -45.24
N PHE A 161 -9.63 3.63 -45.03
CA PHE A 161 -10.55 2.51 -45.01
C PHE A 161 -10.89 2.18 -43.58
N THR A 162 -12.17 2.22 -43.24
CA THR A 162 -12.62 1.60 -42.00
C THR A 162 -12.51 0.09 -42.16
N ALA A 163 -12.17 -0.63 -41.08
CA ALA A 163 -12.30 -2.08 -41.06
C ALA A 163 -13.77 -2.51 -41.26
N ALA A 164 -14.00 -3.83 -41.37
CA ALA A 164 -15.28 -4.43 -41.74
C ALA A 164 -16.50 -3.81 -41.03
N ILE A 165 -17.40 -3.23 -41.82
CA ILE A 165 -18.73 -2.79 -41.37
C ILE A 165 -19.72 -3.89 -41.71
N LEU A 166 -20.35 -4.48 -40.70
CA LEU A 166 -21.43 -5.43 -40.88
C LEU A 166 -22.73 -4.67 -41.09
N VAL A 167 -23.30 -4.76 -42.29
CA VAL A 167 -24.61 -4.21 -42.63
C VAL A 167 -25.66 -5.29 -42.35
N LYS A 168 -26.76 -4.91 -41.69
CA LYS A 168 -27.90 -5.80 -41.44
C LYS A 168 -28.85 -5.71 -42.64
N ASP A 169 -29.20 -6.86 -43.22
CA ASP A 169 -30.21 -6.93 -44.28
C ASP A 169 -31.62 -6.64 -43.71
N ASN A 170 -32.43 -5.92 -44.49
CA ASN A 170 -33.81 -5.54 -44.16
C ASN A 170 -34.79 -6.70 -44.33
#